data_AF-A0A1G2AT05-F1
#
_entry.id   AF-A0A1G2AT05-F1
#
_cell.length_a   1.000
_cell.length_b   1.000
_cell.length_c   1.000
_cell.angle_alpha   90.00
_cell.angle_beta   90.00
_cell.angle_gamma   90.00
#
_symmetry.space_group_name_H-M   'P 1'
#
loop_
_entity.id
_entity.type
_entity.pdbx_description
1 polymer ?
#
loop_
_entity_poly.entity_id
_entity_poly.type
_entity_poly.pdbx_seq_one_letter_code
_entity_poly.pdbx_strand_id
1 'polypeptide(L)'
;MEIPAFIILIVYGVIVFLFCILAFFNIYHAIRFGIFDTAVKFVTLIFILVSLGIFFITGLFLAESHWRDAKFFIDIPTFSADTSKNVRN
;
A
#
# COMPACT_ATOMS: atom_id res chain seq x y z
N MET A 1 15.89 14.39 0.91
CA MET A 1 16.52 13.06 1.05
C MET A 1 15.70 12.10 0.20
N GLU A 2 16.29 11.48 -0.81
CA GLU A 2 15.60 10.50 -1.65
C GLU A 2 15.21 9.31 -0.76
N ILE A 3 13.91 9.04 -0.58
CA ILE A 3 13.48 7.82 0.09
C ILE A 3 13.78 6.67 -0.87
N PRO A 4 14.65 5.72 -0.50
CA PRO A 4 14.98 4.60 -1.38
C PRO A 4 13.70 3.84 -1.73
N ALA A 5 13.46 3.58 -3.02
CA ALA A 5 12.29 2.84 -3.50
C ALA A 5 12.11 1.47 -2.80
N PHE A 6 13.21 0.90 -2.29
CA PHE A 6 13.23 -0.32 -1.49
C PHE A 6 12.37 -0.23 -0.21
N ILE A 7 12.28 0.94 0.44
CA ILE A 7 11.46 1.13 1.64
C ILE A 7 9.97 0.99 1.29
N ILE A 8 9.55 1.61 0.19
CA ILE A 8 8.16 1.52 -0.32
C ILE A 8 7.83 0.07 -0.70
N LEU A 9 8.78 -0.63 -1.33
CA LEU A 9 8.62 -2.04 -1.70
C LEU A 9 8.42 -2.94 -0.47
N ILE A 10 9.17 -2.72 0.60
CA ILE A 10 9.00 -3.48 1.86
C ILE A 10 7.61 -3.24 2.44
N VAL A 11 7.19 -1.97 2.55
CA VAL A 11 5.86 -1.62 3.10
C VAL A 11 4.75 -2.26 2.25
N TYR A 12 4.86 -2.20 0.92
CA TYR A 12 3.93 -2.86 0.02
C TYR A 12 3.91 -4.38 0.23
N GLY A 13 5.08 -5.02 0.37
CA GLY A 13 5.20 -6.45 0.62
C GLY A 13 4.52 -6.89 1.92
N VAL A 14 4.66 -6.11 3.00
CA VAL A 14 3.96 -6.37 4.27
C VAL A 14 2.45 -6.29 4.11
N ILE A 15 1.95 -5.29 3.38
CA ILE A 15 0.51 -5.13 3.10
C ILE A 15 -0.02 -6.34 2.32
N VAL A 16 0.68 -6.75 1.25
CA VAL A 16 0.31 -7.92 0.45
C VAL A 16 0.33 -9.19 1.29
N PHE A 17 1.31 -9.35 2.18
CA PHE A 17 1.39 -10.51 3.07
C PHE A 17 0.20 -10.59 4.04
N LEU A 18 -0.13 -9.48 4.70
CA LEU A 18 -1.32 -9.40 5.57
C LEU A 18 -2.61 -9.69 4.80
N PHE A 19 -2.70 -9.17 3.57
CA PHE A 19 -3.82 -9.46 2.68
C PHE A 19 -3.93 -10.96 2.35
N CYS A 20 -2.81 -11.64 2.06
CA CYS A 20 -2.80 -13.09 1.83
C CYS A 20 -3.26 -13.89 3.07
N ILE A 21 -2.90 -13.46 4.28
CA ILE A 21 -3.38 -14.09 5.52
C ILE A 21 -4.91 -13.94 5.63
N LEU A 22 -5.45 -12.75 5.39
CA LEU A 22 -6.89 -12.51 5.39
C LEU A 22 -7.60 -13.33 4.32
N ALA A 23 -7.02 -13.44 3.13
CA ALA A 23 -7.51 -14.28 2.05
C ALA A 23 -7.64 -15.75 2.48
N PHE A 24 -6.61 -16.28 3.14
CA PHE A 24 -6.61 -17.65 3.65
C PHE A 24 -7.71 -17.89 4.68
N PHE A 25 -7.87 -16.97 5.65
CA PHE A 25 -8.96 -17.07 6.64
C PHE A 25 -10.34 -17.01 5.99
N ASN A 26 -10.51 -16.17 4.97
CA ASN A 26 -11.79 -16.04 4.26
C ASN A 26 -12.14 -17.33 3.50
N ILE A 27 -11.16 -17.92 2.80
CA ILE A 27 -11.32 -19.22 2.14
C ILE A 27 -11.63 -20.31 3.16
N TYR A 28 -10.89 -20.36 4.27
CA TYR A 28 -11.13 -21.31 5.35
C TYR A 28 -12.56 -21.20 5.90
N HIS A 29 -13.03 -19.98 6.18
CA HIS A 29 -14.39 -19.73 6.65
C HIS A 29 -15.44 -20.13 5.62
N ALA A 30 -15.24 -19.82 4.35
CA ALA A 30 -16.14 -20.20 3.27
C ALA A 30 -16.29 -21.73 3.14
N ILE A 31 -15.19 -22.48 3.31
CA ILE A 31 -15.20 -23.94 3.28
C ILE A 31 -15.86 -24.52 4.54
N ARG A 32 -15.53 -23.99 5.73
CA ARG A 32 -15.93 -24.56 7.03
C ARG A 32 -17.40 -24.28 7.37
N PHE A 33 -17.86 -23.05 7.17
CA PHE A 33 -19.21 -22.60 7.55
C PHE A 33 -20.21 -22.72 6.39
N GLY A 34 -19.70 -22.99 5.20
CA GLY A 34 -20.50 -23.14 3.99
C GLY A 34 -20.86 -21.80 3.37
N ILE A 35 -20.93 -21.79 2.04
CA ILE A 35 -21.26 -20.59 1.23
C ILE A 35 -22.70 -20.11 1.48
N PHE A 36 -23.54 -20.86 2.21
CA PHE A 36 -24.94 -20.50 2.43
C PHE A 36 -25.17 -19.50 3.56
N ASP A 37 -24.18 -19.26 4.42
CA ASP A 37 -24.26 -18.24 5.45
C ASP A 37 -24.17 -16.82 4.84
N THR A 38 -25.14 -15.97 5.16
CA THR A 38 -25.22 -14.60 4.62
C THR A 38 -24.04 -13.75 5.07
N ALA A 39 -23.54 -13.94 6.29
CA ALA A 39 -22.37 -13.23 6.80
C ALA A 39 -21.11 -13.62 6.02
N VAL A 40 -20.91 -14.91 5.74
CA VAL A 40 -19.78 -15.42 4.95
C VAL A 40 -19.83 -14.88 3.52
N LYS A 41 -21.02 -14.83 2.89
CA LYS A 41 -21.19 -14.24 1.55
C LYS A 41 -20.81 -12.76 1.53
N PHE A 42 -21.27 -11.98 2.51
CA PHE A 42 -21.00 -10.55 2.58
C PHE A 42 -19.50 -10.26 2.77
N VAL A 43 -18.85 -10.99 3.68
CA VAL A 43 -17.41 -10.86 3.92
C VAL A 43 -16.59 -11.31 2.70
N THR A 44 -16.98 -12.39 2.04
CA THR A 44 -16.35 -12.84 0.78
C THR A 44 -16.51 -11.80 -0.33
N LEU A 45 -17.69 -11.19 -0.46
CA LEU A 45 -17.97 -10.18 -1.48
C LEU A 45 -17.10 -8.92 -1.28
N ILE A 46 -17.03 -8.40 -0.04
CA ILE A 46 -16.17 -7.26 0.29
C ILE A 46 -14.71 -7.61 -0.04
N PHE A 47 -14.27 -8.79 0.35
CA PHE A 47 -12.91 -9.24 0.07
C PHE A 47 -12.61 -9.27 -1.44
N ILE A 48 -13.52 -9.80 -2.27
CA ILE A 48 -13.37 -9.80 -3.74
C ILE A 48 -13.30 -8.38 -4.29
N LEU A 49 -14.17 -7.47 -3.84
CA LEU A 49 -14.17 -6.07 -4.30
C LEU A 49 -12.86 -5.35 -3.95
N VAL A 50 -12.37 -5.53 -2.72
CA VAL A 50 -11.07 -4.99 -2.30
C VAL A 50 -9.93 -5.60 -3.11
N SER A 51 -9.97 -6.91 -3.37
CA SER A 51 -8.98 -7.61 -4.19
C SER A 51 -8.91 -7.04 -5.62
N LEU A 52 -10.07 -6.82 -6.24
CA LEU A 52 -10.19 -6.21 -7.57
C LEU A 52 -9.66 -4.79 -7.58
N GLY A 53 -9.97 -4.00 -6.54
CA GLY A 53 -9.45 -2.63 -6.39
C GLY A 53 -7.94 -2.60 -6.30
N ILE A 54 -7.34 -3.45 -5.44
CA ILE A 54 -5.89 -3.57 -5.32
C ILE A 54 -5.28 -4.00 -6.65
N PHE A 55 -5.83 -5.03 -7.29
CA PHE A 55 -5.33 -5.52 -8.58
C PHE A 55 -5.35 -4.44 -9.66
N PHE A 56 -6.43 -3.67 -9.75
CA PHE A 56 -6.57 -2.59 -10.73
C PHE A 56 -5.58 -1.45 -10.47
N ILE A 57 -5.46 -1.01 -9.21
CA ILE A 57 -4.51 0.03 -8.81
C ILE A 57 -3.08 -0.44 -9.08
N THR A 58 -2.72 -1.65 -8.65
CA THR A 58 -1.41 -2.25 -8.90
C THR A 58 -1.13 -2.33 -10.40
N GLY A 59 -2.10 -2.71 -11.22
CA GLY A 59 -1.98 -2.73 -12.67
C GLY A 59 -1.71 -1.35 -13.29
N LEU A 60 -2.43 -0.31 -12.85
CA LEU A 60 -2.21 1.07 -13.29
C LEU A 60 -0.81 1.56 -12.94
N PHE A 61 -0.38 1.35 -11.69
CA PHE A 61 0.96 1.74 -11.24
C PHE A 61 2.07 0.97 -11.98
N LEU A 62 1.87 -0.33 -12.27
CA LEU A 62 2.81 -1.14 -13.05
C LEU A 62 2.88 -0.70 -14.51
N ALA A 63 1.75 -0.28 -15.10
CA ALA A 63 1.68 0.13 -16.50
C ALA A 63 2.39 1.46 -16.77
N GLU A 64 2.30 2.41 -15.84
CA GLU A 64 2.93 3.75 -15.98
C GLU A 64 4.37 3.81 -15.45
N SER A 65 4.79 2.86 -14.62
CA SER A 65 6.13 2.90 -14.05
C SER A 65 7.19 2.40 -15.03
N HIS A 66 8.00 3.34 -15.51
CA HIS A 66 9.34 3.06 -16.01
C HIS A 66 10.21 2.66 -14.81
N TRP A 67 10.12 1.40 -14.36
CA TRP A 67 10.84 0.87 -13.19
C TRP A 67 12.37 1.09 -13.24
N ARG A 68 12.92 1.49 -14.39
CA ARG A 68 14.32 1.88 -14.56
C ARG A 68 14.67 3.27 -14.05
N ASP A 69 13.72 4.21 -13.98
CA ASP A 69 14.00 5.64 -13.76
C ASP A 69 13.26 6.25 -12.55
N ALA A 70 12.52 5.46 -11.78
CA ALA A 70 11.64 5.95 -10.70
C ALA A 70 12.40 6.47 -9.46
N LYS A 71 12.90 7.70 -9.52
CA LYS A 71 13.20 8.52 -8.34
C LYS A 71 11.91 9.21 -7.89
N PHE A 72 11.28 8.68 -6.84
CA PHE A 72 10.12 9.34 -6.23
C PHE A 72 10.58 10.60 -5.47
N PHE A 73 10.33 11.76 -6.06
CA PHE A 73 10.59 13.05 -5.43
C PHE A 73 9.42 13.42 -4.51
N ILE A 74 9.65 13.34 -3.20
CA ILE A 74 8.81 13.99 -2.21
C ILE A 74 9.57 15.24 -1.78
N ASP A 75 9.13 16.41 -2.24
CA ASP A 75 9.66 17.70 -1.78
C ASP A 75 9.16 17.96 -0.36
N ILE A 76 10.04 17.77 0.61
CA ILE A 76 9.80 18.18 1.99
C ILE A 76 10.21 19.65 2.08
N PRO A 77 9.29 20.60 2.38
CA PRO A 77 9.65 22.00 2.52
C PRO A 77 10.59 22.15 3.71
N THR A 78 11.87 22.41 3.44
CA THR A 78 12.85 22.73 4.48
C THR A 78 12.59 24.16 4.95
N PHE A 79 12.08 24.27 6.17
CA PHE A 79 11.97 25.56 6.86
C PHE A 79 13.38 26.08 7.13
N SER A 80 13.88 26.94 6.23
CA SER A 80 15.13 27.67 6.42
C SER A 80 14.92 28.69 7.54
N ALA A 81 15.29 28.32 8.76
CA ALA A 81 15.40 29.26 9.87
C ALA A 81 16.64 30.12 9.66
N ASP A 82 16.49 31.22 8.92
CA ASP A 82 17.49 32.27 8.78
C ASP A 82 17.80 32.88 10.14
N THR A 83 18.85 32.36 10.78
CA THR A 83 19.37 32.80 12.08
C THR A 83 20.58 33.72 11.94
N SER A 84 20.84 34.27 10.75
CA SER A 84 22.05 35.06 10.50
C SER A 84 22.01 36.51 11.01
N LYS A 85 20.89 36.98 11.56
CA LYS A 85 20.78 38.32 12.14
C LYS A 85 21.06 38.35 13.65
N ASN A 86 22.28 38.05 14.11
CA ASN A 86 22.76 38.54 15.43
C ASN A 86 24.23 38.22 15.76
N VAL A 87 25.18 38.63 14.92
CA VAL A 87 26.57 38.81 15.40
C VAL A 87 27.11 40.14 14.89
N ARG A 88 26.73 41.22 15.58
CA ARG A 88 27.54 42.44 15.65
C ARG A 88 27.95 42.61 17.10
N ASN A 89 29.25 42.49 17.38
CA ASN A 89 29.97 43.16 18.45
C ASN A 89 31.42 43.26 18.01
#